data_AF-A0A7J7ZRA6-F1
#
_entry.id   AF-A0A7J7ZRA6-F1
#
_cell.length_a   1.000
_cell.length_b   1.000
_cell.length_c   1.000
_cell.angle_alpha   90.00
_cell.angle_beta   90.00
_cell.angle_gamma   90.00
#
_symmetry.space_group_name_H-M   'P 1'
#
loop_
_entity.id
_entity.type
_entity.pdbx_description
1 polymer ?
#
loop_
_entity_poly.entity_id
_entity_poly.type
_entity_poly.pdbx_seq_one_letter_code
_entity_poly.pdbx_strand_id
1 'polypeptide(L)'
;MEKKPQEGRKGPAHRGVPPVVGLLLGTALMNALLYLCLDRFFISPPRSALDPTHCPYGYFRMGPMKNCSPWLSCEELRTEVRQLKRVGEGAVKRVSS
;
A
#
# COMPACT_ATOMS: atom_id res chain seq x y z
N MET A 1 15.49 -76.69 11.90
CA MET A 1 16.08 -75.88 10.81
C MET A 1 14.93 -75.21 10.08
N GLU A 2 14.74 -73.92 10.32
CA GLU A 2 15.22 -72.86 9.42
C GLU A 2 14.47 -72.88 8.08
N LYS A 3 13.44 -72.04 7.94
CA LYS A 3 13.59 -70.83 7.10
C LYS A 3 12.54 -69.77 7.39
N LYS A 4 13.08 -68.56 7.50
CA LYS A 4 12.57 -67.23 7.85
C LYS A 4 11.22 -66.76 7.27
N PRO A 5 10.61 -65.77 7.96
CA PRO A 5 9.57 -64.88 7.46
C PRO A 5 10.18 -63.69 6.69
N GLN A 6 9.56 -63.28 5.59
CA GLN A 6 9.77 -61.96 4.98
C GLN A 6 8.58 -61.61 4.05
N GLU A 7 7.47 -61.16 4.62
CA GLU A 7 6.53 -60.31 3.89
C GLU A 7 6.64 -58.90 4.47
N GLY A 8 7.70 -58.23 4.04
CA GLY A 8 8.10 -56.93 4.57
C GLY A 8 8.88 -56.16 3.52
N ARG A 9 8.24 -55.87 2.38
CA ARG A 9 8.84 -54.90 1.45
C ARG A 9 7.81 -54.09 0.66
N LYS A 10 7.81 -52.79 1.02
CA LYS A 10 7.53 -51.58 0.24
C LYS A 10 6.08 -51.07 0.12
N GLY A 11 5.83 -50.00 0.88
CA GLY A 11 5.06 -48.83 0.46
C GLY A 11 5.40 -47.67 1.42
N PRO A 12 5.64 -46.43 0.95
CA PRO A 12 6.15 -45.36 1.80
C PRO A 12 5.13 -45.04 2.90
N ALA A 13 5.59 -44.94 4.15
CA ALA A 13 4.81 -44.29 5.19
C ALA A 13 4.55 -42.87 4.68
N HIS A 14 3.30 -42.61 4.28
CA HIS A 14 2.83 -41.28 3.94
C HIS A 14 3.02 -40.46 5.22
N ARG A 15 4.17 -39.79 5.32
CA ARG A 15 4.52 -38.92 6.44
C ARG A 15 3.66 -37.68 6.22
N GLY A 16 2.38 -37.82 6.57
CA GLY A 16 1.36 -36.81 6.41
C GLY A 16 1.81 -35.62 7.20
N VAL A 17 2.28 -34.59 6.49
CA VAL A 17 2.49 -33.28 7.07
C VAL A 17 1.21 -32.93 7.81
N PRO A 18 1.26 -32.66 9.13
CA PRO A 18 0.06 -32.34 9.88
C PRO A 18 -0.69 -31.22 9.15
N PRO A 19 -2.01 -31.33 8.95
CA PRO A 19 -2.77 -30.34 8.18
C PRO A 19 -2.60 -28.92 8.72
N VAL A 20 -2.32 -28.80 10.03
CA VAL A 20 -1.94 -27.55 10.71
C VAL A 20 -0.69 -26.90 10.13
N VAL A 21 0.31 -27.66 9.69
CA VAL A 21 1.54 -27.12 9.10
C VAL A 21 1.23 -26.50 7.72
N GLY A 22 0.36 -27.14 6.94
CA GLY A 22 -0.12 -26.58 5.67
C GLY A 22 -0.92 -25.30 5.87
N LEU A 23 -1.80 -25.28 6.87
CA LEU A 23 -2.58 -24.09 7.22
C LEU A 23 -1.68 -22.93 7.67
N LEU A 24 -0.74 -23.19 8.57
CA LEU A 24 0.22 -22.19 9.05
C LEU A 24 1.08 -21.64 7.91
N LEU A 25 1.56 -22.51 7.02
CA LEU A 25 2.33 -22.10 5.85
C LEU A 25 1.48 -21.24 4.90
N GLY A 26 0.23 -21.64 4.65
CA GLY A 26 -0.72 -20.85 3.85
C GLY A 26 -0.98 -19.46 4.44
N THR A 27 -1.22 -19.38 5.75
CA THR A 27 -1.40 -18.11 6.47
C THR A 27 -0.14 -17.25 6.42
N ALA A 28 1.04 -17.83 6.59
CA ALA A 28 2.31 -17.12 6.49
C ALA A 28 2.54 -16.57 5.08
N LEU A 29 2.27 -17.36 4.04
CA LEU A 29 2.37 -16.95 2.65
C LEU A 29 1.39 -15.82 2.32
N MET A 30 0.13 -15.94 2.74
CA MET A 30 -0.87 -14.90 2.53
C MET A 30 -0.49 -13.59 3.21
N ASN A 31 0.01 -13.63 4.44
CA ASN A 31 0.52 -12.45 5.12
C ASN A 31 1.73 -11.86 4.41
N ALA A 32 2.69 -12.68 3.99
CA ALA A 32 3.86 -12.21 3.24
C ALA A 32 3.46 -11.53 1.93
N LEU A 33 2.52 -12.12 1.17
CA LEU A 33 1.96 -11.52 -0.04
C LEU A 33 1.26 -10.19 0.27
N LEU A 34 0.49 -10.13 1.37
CA LEU A 34 -0.17 -8.90 1.79
C LEU A 34 0.84 -7.80 2.11
N TYR A 35 1.88 -8.10 2.91
CA TYR A 35 2.93 -7.12 3.23
C TYR A 35 3.71 -6.70 1.98
N LEU A 36 4.00 -7.62 1.06
CA LEU A 36 4.66 -7.29 -0.21
C LEU A 36 3.77 -6.40 -1.09
N CYS A 37 2.46 -6.68 -1.18
CA CYS A 37 1.52 -5.82 -1.90
C CYS A 37 1.41 -4.44 -1.24
N LEU A 38 1.29 -4.38 0.09
CA LEU A 38 1.24 -3.11 0.80
C LEU A 38 2.53 -2.31 0.60
N ASP A 39 3.68 -2.96 0.67
CA ASP A 39 4.97 -2.31 0.46
C ASP A 39 5.12 -1.78 -0.98
N ARG A 40 4.79 -2.61 -1.98
CA ARG A 40 4.94 -2.28 -3.41
C ARG A 40 3.91 -1.27 -3.93
N PHE A 41 2.69 -1.26 -3.40
CA PHE A 41 1.63 -0.39 -3.88
C PHE A 41 1.43 0.86 -3.01
N PHE A 42 1.63 0.77 -1.69
CA PHE A 42 1.32 1.85 -0.76
C PHE A 42 2.55 2.54 -0.17
N ILE A 43 3.61 1.79 0.20
CA ILE A 43 4.77 2.36 0.90
C ILE A 43 5.81 2.92 -0.08
N SER A 44 6.03 2.21 -1.18
CA SER A 44 6.84 2.66 -2.31
C SER A 44 6.10 2.39 -3.60
N PRO A 45 5.10 3.22 -3.97
CA PRO A 45 4.65 3.25 -5.36
C PRO A 45 5.91 3.39 -6.22
N PRO A 46 6.07 2.60 -7.31
CA PRO A 46 7.27 2.66 -8.13
C PRO A 46 7.55 4.13 -8.45
N ARG A 47 8.63 4.69 -7.88
CA ARG A 47 9.04 6.10 -8.02
C ARG A 47 9.50 6.45 -9.45
N SER A 48 9.02 5.71 -10.43
CA SER A 48 9.55 5.62 -11.78
C SER A 48 8.46 5.49 -12.85
N ALA A 49 7.22 5.78 -12.52
CA ALA A 49 6.31 6.38 -13.48
C ALA A 49 6.01 7.78 -12.94
N LEU A 50 6.43 8.80 -13.69
CA LEU A 50 6.01 10.17 -13.52
C LEU A 50 4.48 10.16 -13.58
N ASP A 51 3.81 9.97 -12.45
CA ASP A 51 2.36 10.04 -12.41
C ASP A 51 2.03 11.49 -12.80
N PRO A 52 1.40 11.75 -13.96
CA PRO A 52 1.08 13.11 -14.38
C PRO A 52 0.16 13.82 -13.38
N THR A 53 -0.36 13.10 -12.38
CA THR A 53 -1.14 13.68 -11.29
C THR A 53 -0.30 14.29 -10.16
N HIS A 54 1.00 13.96 -10.03
CA HIS A 54 1.85 14.46 -8.94
C HIS A 54 2.76 15.60 -9.40
N CYS A 55 2.63 16.77 -8.75
CA CYS A 55 3.46 17.94 -9.04
C CYS A 55 4.79 17.90 -8.28
N PRO A 56 5.85 18.54 -8.84
CA PRO A 56 7.12 18.69 -8.13
C PRO A 56 6.95 19.53 -6.85
N TYR A 57 7.93 19.44 -5.95
CA TYR A 57 7.93 20.23 -4.71
C TYR A 57 7.81 21.73 -5.00
N GLY A 58 6.95 22.43 -4.25
CA GLY A 58 6.67 23.85 -4.48
C GLY A 58 5.66 24.11 -5.60
N TYR A 59 5.07 23.06 -6.19
CA TYR A 59 4.01 23.18 -7.19
C TYR A 59 2.75 22.46 -6.72
N PHE A 60 1.60 22.89 -7.23
CA PHE A 60 0.29 22.33 -6.95
C PHE A 60 -0.53 22.20 -8.23
N ARG A 61 -1.50 21.28 -8.20
CA ARG A 61 -2.52 21.09 -9.23
C ARG A 61 -3.81 20.69 -8.52
N MET A 62 -4.91 21.35 -8.86
CA MET A 62 -6.22 21.07 -8.25
C MET A 62 -7.33 21.10 -9.31
N GLY A 63 -8.40 20.32 -9.08
CA GLY A 63 -9.56 20.27 -9.97
C GLY A 63 -9.21 19.97 -11.44
N PRO A 64 -9.79 20.70 -12.41
CA PRO A 64 -9.60 20.45 -13.84
C PRO A 64 -8.27 21.02 -14.39
N MET A 65 -7.36 21.51 -13.54
CA MET A 65 -6.06 22.03 -14.00
C MET A 65 -5.31 20.95 -14.80
N LYS A 66 -4.71 21.34 -15.93
CA LYS A 66 -3.92 20.44 -16.78
C LYS A 66 -2.44 20.43 -16.44
N ASN A 67 -1.93 21.56 -15.94
CA ASN A 67 -0.52 21.77 -15.62
C ASN A 67 -0.33 22.04 -14.12
N CYS A 68 0.87 21.78 -13.61
CA CYS A 68 1.29 22.16 -12.28
C CYS A 68 1.62 23.67 -12.24
N SER A 69 1.10 24.36 -11.23
CA SER A 69 1.37 25.79 -10.97
C SER A 69 2.24 25.92 -9.71
N PRO A 70 3.14 26.90 -9.60
CA PRO A 70 3.92 27.11 -8.39
C PRO A 70 3.02 27.52 -7.22
N TRP A 71 3.45 27.31 -5.97
CA TRP A 71 2.74 27.81 -4.80
C TRP A 71 2.61 29.34 -4.85
N LEU A 72 1.46 29.82 -4.41
CA LEU A 72 1.15 31.25 -4.38
C LEU A 72 2.06 31.96 -3.37
N SER A 73 2.59 33.10 -3.79
CA SER A 73 3.24 34.08 -2.94
C SER A 73 2.23 34.75 -2.00
N CYS A 74 2.73 35.44 -0.98
CA CYS A 74 1.87 36.20 -0.07
C CYS A 74 1.12 37.35 -0.77
N GLU A 75 1.66 37.89 -1.85
CA GLU A 75 1.01 38.95 -2.62
C GLU A 75 -0.20 38.40 -3.37
N GLU A 76 -0.02 37.33 -4.14
CA GLU A 76 -1.09 36.65 -4.88
C GLU A 76 -2.20 36.14 -3.95
N LEU A 77 -1.83 35.63 -2.77
CA LEU A 77 -2.80 35.22 -1.73
C LEU A 77 -3.68 36.39 -1.23
N ARG A 78 -3.17 37.63 -1.23
CA ARG A 78 -3.90 38.81 -0.74
C ARG A 78 -4.72 39.50 -1.83
N THR A 79 -4.25 39.45 -3.07
CA THR A 79 -4.86 40.16 -4.20
C THR A 79 -5.82 39.27 -5.00
N GLU A 80 -5.51 37.98 -5.15
CA GLU A 80 -6.23 37.07 -6.05
C GLU A 80 -7.18 36.13 -5.31
N VAL A 81 -6.84 35.71 -4.08
CA VAL A 81 -7.67 34.77 -3.32
C VAL A 81 -8.78 35.50 -2.56
N ARG A 82 -10.02 35.21 -2.92
CA ARG A 82 -11.22 35.79 -2.30
C ARG A 82 -11.78 34.87 -1.23
N GLN A 83 -12.00 35.38 -0.02
CA GLN A 83 -12.72 34.66 1.01
C GLN A 83 -14.22 34.71 0.72
N LEU A 84 -14.84 33.54 0.57
CA LEU A 84 -16.29 33.42 0.34
C LEU A 84 -17.01 33.16 1.66
N LYS A 85 -17.36 31.90 1.97
CA LYS A 85 -18.11 31.57 3.18
C LYS A 85 -17.23 30.88 4.20
N ARG A 86 -17.42 31.20 5.48
CA ARG A 86 -16.77 30.47 6.58
C ARG A 86 -17.37 29.06 6.69
N VAL A 87 -16.51 28.06 6.58
CA VAL A 87 -16.89 26.64 6.64
C VAL A 87 -16.48 25.97 7.96
N GLY A 88 -15.55 26.55 8.71
CA GLY A 88 -15.15 26.00 10.00
C GLY A 88 -14.22 26.90 10.82
N GLU A 89 -14.16 26.62 12.12
CA GLU A 89 -13.24 27.24 13.07
C GLU A 89 -12.83 26.21 14.12
N GLY A 90 -11.53 26.15 14.39
CA GLY A 90 -10.97 25.42 15.51
C GLY A 90 -10.02 26.29 16.30
N ALA A 91 -9.43 25.73 17.35
CA ALA A 91 -8.52 26.46 18.26
C ALA A 91 -7.36 27.16 17.54
N VAL A 92 -6.94 26.68 16.37
CA VAL A 92 -5.76 27.19 15.64
C VAL A 92 -6.10 27.83 14.30
N LYS A 93 -7.17 27.39 13.62
CA LYS A 93 -7.44 27.78 12.21
C LYS A 93 -8.89 28.11 11.98
N ARG A 94 -9.12 29.15 11.17
CA ARG A 94 -10.41 29.51 10.58
C ARG A 94 -10.34 29.23 9.08
N VAL A 95 -11.32 28.52 8.54
CA VAL A 95 -11.33 28.07 7.14
C VAL A 95 -12.51 28.67 6.40
N SER A 96 -12.25 29.21 5.21
CA SER A 96 -13.26 29.72 4.27
C SER A 96 -13.17 28.99 2.93
N SER A 97 -14.31 28.67 2.32
CA SER A 97 -14.44 28.08 0.98
C SER A 97 -15.49 28.82 0.17
#